data_AF-E5KI96-F1
#
_entry.id   AF-E5KI96-F1
#
_cell.length_a   1.000
_cell.length_b   1.000
_cell.length_c   1.000
_cell.angle_alpha   90.00
_cell.angle_beta   90.00
_cell.angle_gamma   90.00
#
_symmetry.space_group_name_H-M   'P 1'
#
loop_
_entity.id
_entity.type
_entity.pdbx_description
1 polymer ?
#
loop_
_entity_poly.entity_id
_entity_poly.type
_entity_poly.pdbx_seq_one_letter_code
_entity_poly.pdbx_strand_id
1 'polypeptide(L)' 'YENPRPLMGIHRYIFVLFRQLGRQAVNAPEQRQNFKTRDFAELYNLGLPVAAVYFNCQRE' A
#
# COMPACT_ATOMS: atom_id res chain seq x y z
N TYR A 1 -0.64 -10.90 -4.67
CA TYR A 1 -1.77 -10.33 -3.91
C TYR A 1 -2.16 -11.34 -2.84
N GLU A 2 -2.39 -10.91 -1.60
CA GLU A 2 -2.82 -11.76 -0.49
C GLU A 2 -4.20 -11.29 -0.04
N ASN A 3 -5.15 -12.21 0.12
CA ASN A 3 -6.54 -11.83 0.36
C ASN A 3 -6.75 -11.32 1.81
N PRO A 4 -7.51 -10.23 2.02
CA PRO A 4 -7.92 -9.76 3.34
C PRO A 4 -8.56 -10.84 4.22
N ARG A 5 -8.04 -11.03 5.45
CA ARG A 5 -8.61 -11.94 6.47
C ARG A 5 -8.55 -11.29 7.87
N PRO A 6 -9.29 -10.20 8.12
CA PRO A 6 -9.27 -9.54 9.42
C PRO A 6 -9.85 -10.46 10.51
N LEU A 7 -9.17 -10.54 11.66
CA LEU A 7 -9.61 -11.39 12.79
C LEU A 7 -10.51 -10.65 13.79
N MET A 8 -10.33 -9.34 13.93
CA MET A 8 -11.05 -8.50 14.90
C MET A 8 -11.29 -7.10 14.37
N GLY A 9 -12.50 -6.58 14.55
CA GLY A 9 -12.89 -5.23 14.18
C GLY A 9 -13.01 -5.00 12.67
N ILE A 10 -13.23 -3.73 12.30
CA ILE A 10 -13.34 -3.27 10.91
C ILE A 10 -11.99 -2.73 10.46
N HIS A 11 -11.44 -3.30 9.39
CA HIS A 11 -10.15 -2.93 8.81
C HIS A 11 -10.35 -2.16 7.51
N ARG A 12 -9.53 -1.15 7.29
CA ARG A 12 -9.46 -0.44 6.01
C ARG A 12 -8.37 -1.07 5.15
N TYR A 13 -8.75 -1.53 3.96
CA TYR A 13 -7.82 -2.00 2.94
C TYR A 13 -7.71 -0.94 1.86
N ILE A 14 -6.48 -0.46 1.64
CA ILE A 14 -6.22 0.76 0.89
C ILE A 14 -5.42 0.39 -0.37
N PHE A 15 -5.90 0.83 -1.53
CA PHE A 15 -5.14 0.86 -2.77
C PHE A 15 -4.62 2.27 -3.00
N VAL A 16 -3.32 2.40 -3.29
CA VAL A 16 -2.67 3.67 -3.56
C VAL A 16 -1.89 3.55 -4.86
N LEU A 17 -2.07 4.52 -5.77
CA LEU A 17 -1.37 4.58 -7.04
C LEU A 17 -0.36 5.73 -7.02
N PHE A 18 0.85 5.46 -7.47
CA PHE A 18 1.94 6.43 -7.58
C PHE A 18 2.45 6.51 -9.02
N ARG A 19 2.93 7.68 -9.42
CA ARG A 19 3.63 7.86 -10.70
C ARG A 19 5.12 7.63 -10.50
N GLN A 20 5.67 6.62 -11.17
CA GLN A 20 7.12 6.36 -11.15
C GLN A 20 7.89 7.34 -12.04
N LEU A 21 9.13 7.66 -11.66
CA LEU A 21 10.05 8.45 -12.49
C LEU A 21 10.54 7.69 -13.74
N GLY A 22 10.50 6.34 -13.70
CA GLY A 22 10.91 5.48 -14.79
C GLY A 22 10.49 4.03 -14.58
N ARG A 23 10.66 3.20 -15.63
CA ARG A 23 10.42 1.75 -15.57
C ARG A 23 11.47 1.10 -14.67
N GLN A 24 11.10 0.01 -13.99
CA GLN A 24 12.00 -0.79 -13.14
C GLN A 24 12.70 0.01 -12.01
N ALA A 25 12.14 1.16 -11.61
CA ALA A 25 12.72 2.05 -10.60
C ALA A 25 12.32 1.70 -9.15
N VAL A 26 11.44 0.71 -8.93
CA VAL A 26 10.85 0.39 -7.63
C VAL A 26 10.99 -1.11 -7.36
N ASN A 27 11.50 -1.46 -6.16
CA ASN A 27 11.58 -2.84 -5.70
C ASN A 27 10.56 -3.10 -4.59
N ALA A 28 10.19 -4.37 -4.42
CA ALA A 28 9.29 -4.77 -3.34
C ALA A 28 10.01 -4.70 -1.97
N PRO A 29 9.28 -4.37 -0.89
CA PRO A 29 9.81 -4.52 0.46
C PRO A 29 10.01 -6.00 0.78
N GLU A 30 10.99 -6.29 1.65
CA GLU A 30 11.30 -7.66 2.08
C GLU A 30 10.20 -8.28 2.96
N GLN A 31 9.49 -7.44 3.71
CA GLN A 31 8.46 -7.87 4.66
C GLN A 31 7.15 -7.09 4.47
N ARG A 32 6.02 -7.77 4.73
CA ARG A 32 4.67 -7.17 4.60
C ARG A 32 4.27 -6.39 5.85
N GLN A 33 4.63 -6.90 7.02
CA GLN A 33 4.35 -6.27 8.30
C GLN A 33 5.09 -4.94 8.46
N ASN A 34 4.48 -4.01 9.19
CA ASN A 34 5.06 -2.69 9.50
C ASN A 34 5.42 -1.84 8.26
N PHE A 35 4.85 -2.15 7.09
CA PHE A 35 5.03 -1.35 5.89
C PHE A 35 4.42 0.05 6.07
N LYS A 36 5.19 1.09 5.70
CA LYS A 36 4.76 2.49 5.74
C LYS A 36 4.78 3.08 4.33
N THR A 37 3.60 3.38 3.80
CA THR A 37 3.44 3.91 2.43
C THR A 37 4.15 5.25 2.20
N ARG A 38 4.24 6.11 3.22
CA ARG A 38 4.92 7.42 3.12
C ARG A 38 6.42 7.24 2.96
N ASP A 39 7.05 6.48 3.86
CA ASP A 39 8.48 6.18 3.83
C ASP A 39 8.86 5.48 2.51
N PHE A 40 8.01 4.58 2.01
CA PHE A 40 8.20 3.95 0.70
C PHE A 40 8.13 4.94 -0.47
N ALA A 41 7.19 5.88 -0.43
CA ALA A 41 7.07 6.92 -1.46
C ALA A 41 8.27 7.87 -1.46
N GLU A 42 8.81 8.19 -0.28
CA GLU A 42 10.02 9.00 -0.12
C GLU A 42 11.25 8.27 -0.65
N LEU A 43 11.46 7.00 -0.24
CA LEU A 43 12.60 6.17 -0.67
C LEU A 43 12.71 6.07 -2.21
N TYR A 44 11.58 5.93 -2.89
CA TYR A 44 11.53 5.77 -4.35
C TYR A 44 11.21 7.05 -5.12
N ASN A 45 11.23 8.21 -4.46
CA ASN A 45 10.92 9.51 -5.07
C ASN A 45 9.59 9.53 -5.84
N LEU A 46 8.56 8.88 -5.28
CA LEU A 46 7.24 8.74 -5.90
C LEU A 46 6.35 9.97 -5.72
N GLY A 47 6.72 10.87 -4.80
CA GLY A 47 5.94 12.05 -4.46
C GLY A 47 4.59 11.72 -3.82
N LEU A 48 3.58 12.54 -4.10
CA LEU A 48 2.22 12.32 -3.61
C LEU A 48 1.49 11.25 -4.43
N PRO A 49 0.56 10.49 -3.83
CA PRO A 49 -0.32 9.59 -4.57
C PRO A 49 -1.09 10.32 -5.67
N VAL A 50 -1.21 9.69 -6.84
CA VAL A 50 -2.07 10.20 -7.93
C VAL A 50 -3.52 9.71 -7.80
N ALA A 51 -3.73 8.61 -7.08
CA ALA A 51 -5.05 8.12 -6.70
C ALA A 51 -4.96 7.28 -5.42
N ALA A 52 -6.04 7.26 -4.64
CA ALA A 52 -6.20 6.35 -3.52
C ALA A 52 -7.67 5.98 -3.34
N VAL A 53 -7.94 4.72 -3.03
CA VAL A 53 -9.28 4.24 -2.68
C VAL A 53 -9.15 3.23 -1.54
N TYR A 54 -10.18 3.12 -0.70
CA TYR A 54 -10.21 2.11 0.34
C TYR A 54 -11.60 1.47 0.44
N PHE A 55 -11.63 0.27 1.01
CA PHE A 55 -12.85 -0.38 1.43
C PHE A 55 -12.68 -0.91 2.86
N ASN A 56 -13.81 -1.11 3.54
CA ASN A 56 -13.86 -1.71 4.85
C ASN A 56 -14.07 -3.22 4.71
N CYS A 57 -13.38 -4.00 5.54
CA CYS A 57 -13.56 -5.44 5.64
C CYS A 57 -13.48 -5.85 7.11
N GLN A 58 -14.34 -6.77 7.51
CA GLN A 58 -14.38 -7.36 8.84
C GLN A 58 -14.50 -8.89 8.68
N ARG A 59 -14.30 -9.63 9.77
CA ARG A 59 -14.54 -11.07 9.76
C ARG A 59 -16.01 -11.32 9.39
N GLU A 60 -16.24 -12.32 8.54
CA GLU A 60 -17.59 -12.85 8.29
C GLU A 60 -18.20 -13.41 9.60
#